data_AF-A0A955UF33-F1
#
_entry.id   AF-A0A955UF33-F1
#
_cell.length_a   1.000
_cell.length_b   1.000
_cell.length_c   1.000
_cell.angle_alpha   90.00
_cell.angle_beta   90.00
_cell.angle_gamma   90.00
#
_symmetry.space_group_name_H-M   'P 1'
#
loop_
_entity.id
_entity.type
_entity.pdbx_description
1 polymer ?
#
loop_
_entity_poly.entity_id
_entity_poly.type
_entity_poly.pdbx_seq_one_letter_code
_entity_poly.pdbx_strand_id
1 'polypeptide(L)' 'MPSGLTILDVRDRITKARSVTVLTGAGISADSGVPTFRGPEGLWKNYRPEELASPEAFARDPKLVWEWYNWRR' A
#
# COMPACT_ATOMS: atom_id res chain seq x y z
N MET A 1 -12.04 23.68 -11.08
CA MET A 1 -12.41 22.66 -10.08
C MET A 1 -13.05 23.41 -8.92
N PRO A 2 -14.26 23.04 -8.46
CA PRO A 2 -14.86 23.74 -7.32
C PRO A 2 -13.92 23.62 -6.12
N SER A 3 -13.84 24.70 -5.33
CA SER A 3 -13.12 24.77 -4.06
C SER A 3 -13.39 23.51 -3.23
N GLY A 4 -12.32 22.86 -2.79
CA GLY A 4 -12.29 21.45 -2.41
C GLY A 4 -13.30 21.01 -1.36
N LEU A 5 -13.65 19.72 -1.45
CA LEU A 5 -14.39 18.97 -0.43
C LEU A 5 -13.73 19.15 0.94
N THR A 6 -14.52 19.53 1.95
CA THR A 6 -14.06 19.65 3.33
C THR A 6 -14.33 18.38 4.12
N ILE A 7 -13.77 18.27 5.33
CA ILE A 7 -14.08 17.16 6.23
C ILE A 7 -15.57 17.15 6.67
N LEU A 8 -16.23 18.31 6.70
CA LEU A 8 -17.65 18.42 7.05
C LEU A 8 -18.52 17.80 5.95
N ASP A 9 -18.15 18.01 4.68
CA ASP A 9 -18.84 17.38 3.55
C ASP A 9 -18.71 15.85 3.58
N VAL A 10 -17.54 15.34 3.97
CA VAL A 10 -17.31 13.90 4.13
C VAL A 10 -18.14 13.33 5.27
N ARG A 11 -18.15 14.00 6.44
CA ARG A 11 -18.99 13.62 7.59
C ARG A 11 -20.45 13.50 7.18
N ASP A 12 -20.99 14.52 6.50
CA ASP A 12 -22.39 14.56 6.12
C ASP A 12 -22.77 13.46 5.11
N ARG A 13 -21.83 13.05 4.25
CA ARG A 13 -22.02 11.90 3.35
C ARG A 13 -22.01 10.57 4.10
N ILE A 14 -21.09 10.40 5.05
CA ILE A 14 -20.98 9.17 5.85
C ILE A 14 -22.23 8.99 6.72
N THR A 15 -22.73 10.04 7.37
CA THR A 15 -23.91 9.94 8.25
C THR A 15 -25.21 9.58 7.52
N LYS A 16 -25.32 9.92 6.24
CA LYS A 16 -26.48 9.60 5.38
C LYS A 16 -26.32 8.28 4.62
N ALA A 17 -25.12 7.72 4.58
CA ALA A 17 -24.86 6.48 3.85
C ALA A 17 -25.51 5.29 4.58
N ARG A 18 -26.19 4.43 3.82
CA ARG A 18 -26.72 3.15 4.34
C ARG A 18 -25.66 2.05 4.36
N SER A 19 -24.61 2.19 3.56
CA SER A 19 -23.48 1.28 3.48
C SER A 19 -22.24 2.06 3.09
N VAL A 20 -21.11 1.73 3.70
CA VAL A 20 -19.81 2.35 3.45
C VAL A 20 -18.80 1.26 3.15
N THR A 21 -18.06 1.41 2.06
CA THR A 21 -16.92 0.57 1.72
C THR A 21 -15.65 1.41 1.83
N VAL A 22 -14.65 0.90 2.53
CA VAL A 22 -13.35 1.54 2.68
C VAL A 22 -12.33 0.72 1.89
N LEU A 23 -11.71 1.36 0.90
CA LEU A 23 -10.57 0.80 0.17
C LEU A 23 -9.30 1.41 0.74
N THR A 24 -8.42 0.58 1.30
CA THR A 24 -7.13 1.00 1.83
C THR A 24 -5.99 0.47 0.96
N GLY A 25 -4.84 1.12 1.07
CA GLY A 25 -3.58 0.65 0.49
C GLY A 25 -2.45 0.80 1.49
N ALA A 26 -1.22 0.46 1.09
CA ALA A 26 -0.06 0.44 1.99
C ALA A 26 0.17 1.76 2.77
N GLY A 27 -0.26 2.90 2.23
CA GLY A 27 -0.15 4.20 2.90
C GLY A 27 -0.81 4.28 4.27
N ILE A 28 -1.89 3.52 4.53
CA ILE A 28 -2.54 3.52 5.85
C ILE A 28 -1.63 2.94 6.94
N SER A 29 -0.63 2.13 6.57
CA SER A 29 0.29 1.48 7.51
C SER A 29 1.60 2.26 7.71
N ALA A 30 1.84 3.33 6.94
CA ALA A 30 3.07 4.10 6.99
C ALA A 30 3.34 4.68 8.40
N ASP A 31 2.32 5.26 9.02
CA ASP A 31 2.41 5.85 10.37
C ASP A 31 2.59 4.78 11.46
N SER A 32 2.41 3.49 11.15
CA SER A 32 2.71 2.37 12.04
C SER A 32 4.13 1.81 11.87
N GLY A 33 4.96 2.47 11.06
CA GLY A 33 6.35 2.06 10.80
C GLY A 33 6.48 0.93 9.77
N VAL A 34 5.40 0.51 9.12
CA VAL A 34 5.45 -0.51 8.06
C VAL A 34 5.92 0.16 6.76
N PRO A 35 7.04 -0.28 6.14
CA PRO A 35 7.53 0.31 4.90
C PRO A 35 6.50 0.21 3.77
N THR A 36 6.35 1.28 3.02
CA THR A 36 5.47 1.31 1.85
C THR A 36 6.24 0.93 0.58
N PHE A 37 5.51 0.51 -0.44
CA PHE A 37 6.10 0.12 -1.71
C PHE A 37 6.54 1.30 -2.60
N ARG A 38 5.83 2.43 -2.50
CA ARG A 38 6.03 3.64 -3.32
C ARG A 38 6.11 4.87 -2.41
N GLY A 39 6.69 5.95 -2.91
CA GLY A 39 6.82 7.22 -2.17
C GLY A 39 8.28 7.59 -1.91
N PRO A 40 8.54 8.63 -1.11
CA PRO A 40 9.89 9.11 -0.78
C PRO A 40 10.81 7.99 -0.29
N GLU A 41 10.32 7.15 0.62
CA GLU A 41 11.03 6.00 1.21
C GLU A 41 10.53 4.65 0.65
N GLY A 42 9.96 4.63 -0.56
CA GLY A 42 9.32 3.44 -1.12
C GLY A 42 10.31 2.35 -1.51
N LEU A 43 10.02 1.10 -1.14
CA LEU A 43 10.88 -0.07 -1.42
C LEU A 43 11.26 -0.21 -2.91
N TRP A 44 10.34 0.11 -3.84
CA TRP A 44 10.59 -0.03 -5.27
C TRP A 44 11.56 0.97 -5.88
N LYS A 45 12.07 1.91 -5.08
CA LYS A 45 13.21 2.74 -5.49
C LYS A 45 14.53 1.97 -5.49
N ASN A 46 14.66 0.99 -4.60
CA ASN A 46 15.90 0.25 -4.36
C ASN A 46 15.83 -1.20 -4.84
N TYR A 47 14.62 -1.71 -5.11
CA TYR A 47 14.38 -3.10 -5.46
C TYR A 47 13.45 -3.20 -6.67
N ARG A 48 13.70 -4.19 -7.54
CA ARG A 48 12.85 -4.45 -8.70
C ARG A 48 11.72 -5.40 -8.32
N PRO A 49 10.44 -4.98 -8.39
CA PRO A 49 9.33 -5.84 -7.99
C PRO A 49 9.23 -7.12 -8.83
N GLU A 50 9.62 -7.08 -10.11
CA GLU A 50 9.58 -8.24 -11.00
C GLU A 50 10.56 -9.35 -10.57
N GLU A 51 11.58 -9.01 -9.79
CA GLU A 51 12.59 -9.94 -9.27
C GLU A 51 12.23 -10.51 -7.89
N LEU A 52 11.22 -9.96 -7.22
CA LEU A 52 10.93 -10.27 -5.80
C LEU A 52 9.47 -10.61 -5.50
N ALA A 53 8.54 -10.15 -6.33
CA ALA A 53 7.09 -10.24 -6.10
C ALA A 53 6.33 -10.69 -7.35
N SER A 54 6.90 -11.65 -8.09
CA SER A 54 6.27 -12.28 -9.26
C SER A 54 6.31 -13.81 -9.16
N PRO A 55 5.35 -14.54 -9.76
CA PRO A 55 5.40 -15.99 -9.86
C PRO A 55 6.69 -16.50 -10.52
N GLU A 56 7.17 -15.80 -11.54
CA GLU A 56 8.37 -16.15 -12.29
C GLU A 56 9.64 -16.00 -11.44
N ALA A 57 9.72 -14.96 -10.61
CA ALA A 57 10.81 -14.78 -9.66
C ALA A 57 10.83 -15.91 -8.62
N PHE A 58 9.67 -16.26 -8.08
CA PHE A 58 9.57 -17.35 -7.10
C PHE A 58 9.94 -18.70 -7.71
N ALA A 59 9.51 -18.98 -8.95
CA ALA A 59 9.90 -20.20 -9.66
C ALA A 59 11.41 -20.27 -9.96
N ARG A 60 12.04 -19.11 -10.22
CA ARG A 60 13.48 -19.02 -10.50
C ARG A 60 14.34 -19.14 -9.24
N ASP A 61 13.99 -18.43 -8.16
CA ASP A 61 14.71 -18.45 -6.89
C ASP A 61 13.75 -18.24 -5.70
N PRO A 62 13.15 -19.31 -5.16
CA PRO A 62 12.21 -19.20 -4.05
C PRO A 62 12.90 -18.79 -2.76
N LYS A 63 14.21 -19.07 -2.59
CA LYS A 63 14.96 -18.72 -1.38
C LYS A 63 15.10 -17.20 -1.26
N LEU A 64 15.55 -16.55 -2.34
CA LEU A 64 15.66 -15.09 -2.39
C LEU A 64 14.32 -14.41 -2.09
N VAL A 65 13.24 -14.90 -2.71
CA VAL A 65 11.90 -14.34 -2.50
C VAL A 65 11.47 -14.50 -1.05
N TRP A 66 11.67 -15.68 -0.44
CA TRP A 66 11.33 -15.88 0.98
C TRP A 66 12.15 -14.99 1.92
N GLU A 67 13.46 -14.86 1.68
CA GLU A 67 14.34 -13.99 2.47
C GLU A 67 13.87 -12.53 2.41
N TRP A 68 13.47 -12.05 1.22
CA TRP A 68 12.89 -10.72 1.03
C TRP A 68 11.60 -10.52 1.82
N TYR A 69 10.65 -11.46 1.75
CA TYR A 69 9.40 -11.35 2.50
C TYR A 69 9.61 -11.43 4.02
N ASN A 70 10.61 -12.19 4.48
CA ASN A 70 10.95 -12.27 5.89
C ASN A 70 11.61 -10.97 6.41
N TRP A 71 12.48 -10.33 5.61
CA TRP A 71 13.08 -9.04 5.94
C TRP A 71 12.04 -7.91 6.06
N ARG A 72 10.93 -7.98 5.30
CA ARG A 72 9.85 -6.98 5.30
C ARG A 72 8.85 -7.10 6.46
N ARG A 73 9.02 -8.10 7.33
CA ARG A 73 8.08 -8.41 8.40
C ARG A 73 8.10 -7.37 9.52
#